data_AF-A0A8K1FFE4-F1
#
_entry.id   AF-A0A8K1FFE4-F1
#
_cell.length_a   1.000
_cell.length_b   1.000
_cell.length_c   1.000
_cell.angle_alpha   90.00
_cell.angle_beta   90.00
_cell.angle_gamma   90.00
#
_symmetry.space_group_name_H-M   'P 1'
#
loop_
_entity.id
_entity.type
_entity.pdbx_description
1 polymer ?
#
loop_
_entity_poly.entity_id
_entity_poly.type
_entity_poly.pdbx_seq_one_letter_code
_entity_poly.pdbx_strand_id
1 'polypeptide(L)'
;MTDKRKQRVQLDPSSSRRTGLGHAWSEHNTRHEQWQDITRMVDSDVESGAAKAPLPAPRRARVTQIVVILFALCVVGVAFIATEFEFLPTLSEKIRRPLVGFWEDKTSPIHQYECVGWRPTKGCTPDGEVSAKLSCNTVIKGRSSGYCELRHRRTGVTRKVLKMHCDSVKPDVKLKCADYQTLLGYGHLVSSYIHDSDFSFKTNQQKFLLENNVTTAIEPAAIARGIVFVVYDRLLPGAYASIRNLRAKGCTLPIELWSRPGEIRDDHPILRELVANHGAYRRIIHDKHATGYFTKLHAVFYSAFDSVLLLDADNFPVRDPEYLFETAEFRDTGALFWPDYRRPARRGDWDIIDNSILWEVLDMPYVDMFEQESGQVMINRHRHERALNALMFFGFHHPRVMDDLKLVWGDKDLFRLAWLKTNSTFYWSARPAGSAGPYDPKSQRFCGGTIVQHDPAGEVIFLHRNTWKLQRGSTSKRWTHIEQFKVGVDLSKYSVTSVDAAPDFPNLGRCYGEHKDFTNYELTPIAELPFANIEDELIAYFEEGLKLE
;
A
#
# COMPACT_ATOMS: atom_id res chain seq x y z
N MET A 1 33.89 -42.88 53.43
CA MET A 1 33.39 -41.99 54.51
C MET A 1 32.30 -41.10 53.90
N THR A 2 31.09 -40.92 54.43
CA THR A 2 30.62 -40.62 55.80
C THR A 2 31.04 -39.21 56.25
N ASP A 3 30.20 -38.37 56.88
CA ASP A 3 28.88 -38.68 57.46
C ASP A 3 27.91 -37.47 57.58
N LYS A 4 26.61 -37.81 57.65
CA LYS A 4 25.46 -37.27 58.44
C LYS A 4 25.62 -35.90 59.17
N ARG A 5 24.56 -35.13 59.46
CA ARG A 5 23.19 -35.46 59.98
C ARG A 5 22.19 -34.37 59.45
N LYS A 6 20.92 -34.58 59.11
CA LYS A 6 19.81 -35.53 59.45
C LYS A 6 19.19 -35.33 60.84
N GLN A 7 17.88 -35.01 60.88
CA GLN A 7 16.84 -35.11 61.94
C GLN A 7 15.96 -33.83 61.97
N ARG A 8 14.63 -33.84 62.18
CA ARG A 8 13.63 -34.94 62.23
C ARG A 8 12.19 -34.37 62.12
N VAL A 9 11.23 -35.23 61.71
CA VAL A 9 9.80 -35.33 62.11
C VAL A 9 8.97 -34.03 62.19
N GLN A 10 7.98 -33.75 61.32
CA GLN A 10 6.77 -34.51 60.89
C GLN A 10 5.65 -34.55 61.95
N LEU A 11 4.51 -33.91 61.66
CA LEU A 11 3.18 -34.33 62.14
C LEU A 11 2.10 -33.82 61.16
N ASP A 12 1.25 -34.73 60.70
CA ASP A 12 0.01 -34.54 59.94
C ASP A 12 -1.11 -35.18 60.80
N PRO A 13 -2.37 -34.71 60.73
CA PRO A 13 -3.34 -35.59 60.07
C PRO A 13 -4.50 -34.92 59.31
N SER A 14 -4.88 -35.59 58.21
CA SER A 14 -6.26 -35.76 57.69
C SER A 14 -6.90 -34.61 56.88
N SER A 15 -7.85 -34.84 55.96
CA SER A 15 -8.21 -35.97 55.07
C SER A 15 -9.25 -35.43 54.04
N SER A 16 -9.54 -35.98 52.84
CA SER A 16 -9.43 -37.34 52.27
C SER A 16 -9.36 -37.27 50.72
N ARG A 17 -8.61 -38.16 50.03
CA ARG A 17 -9.06 -39.28 49.14
C ARG A 17 -10.22 -38.95 48.17
N ARG A 18 -10.24 -39.30 46.87
CA ARG A 18 -9.59 -40.36 46.03
C ARG A 18 -9.29 -39.75 44.62
N THR A 19 -8.31 -40.07 43.75
CA THR A 19 -7.68 -41.32 43.24
C THR A 19 -8.66 -42.25 42.46
N GLY A 20 -8.43 -42.65 41.21
CA GLY A 20 -7.38 -42.35 40.22
C GLY A 20 -7.26 -43.47 39.16
N LEU A 21 -6.40 -43.28 38.14
CA LEU A 21 -5.81 -44.29 37.22
C LEU A 21 -6.71 -45.20 36.34
N GLY A 22 -6.28 -45.41 35.09
CA GLY A 22 -6.78 -46.44 34.18
C GLY A 22 -5.92 -46.56 32.90
N HIS A 23 -5.40 -47.75 32.61
CA HIS A 23 -4.62 -48.11 31.41
C HIS A 23 -5.34 -49.24 30.64
N ALA A 24 -4.86 -49.55 29.42
CA ALA A 24 -4.76 -50.89 28.79
C ALA A 24 -5.69 -51.28 27.61
N TRP A 25 -5.04 -51.41 26.43
CA TRP A 25 -4.96 -52.59 25.53
C TRP A 25 -6.16 -53.13 24.68
N SER A 26 -5.79 -53.48 23.42
CA SER A 26 -6.26 -54.58 22.54
C SER A 26 -7.70 -54.57 21.95
N GLU A 27 -8.09 -55.28 20.86
CA GLU A 27 -7.43 -55.80 19.63
C GLU A 27 -8.48 -56.22 18.54
N HIS A 28 -8.00 -56.61 17.33
CA HIS A 28 -8.61 -57.53 16.33
C HIS A 28 -9.99 -57.27 15.64
N ASN A 29 -9.92 -56.74 14.40
CA ASN A 29 -10.08 -57.48 13.12
C ASN A 29 -11.25 -58.48 12.88
N THR A 30 -12.18 -58.15 11.96
CA THR A 30 -12.99 -59.10 11.16
C THR A 30 -13.19 -58.68 9.69
N ARG A 31 -14.13 -59.30 8.94
CA ARG A 31 -13.83 -59.89 7.62
C ARG A 31 -15.06 -60.12 6.71
N HIS A 32 -14.93 -59.86 5.40
CA HIS A 32 -15.89 -60.19 4.30
C HIS A 32 -17.31 -59.55 4.43
N GLU A 33 -18.18 -59.40 3.42
CA GLU A 33 -18.36 -59.94 2.05
C GLU A 33 -18.66 -58.77 1.05
N GLN A 34 -18.18 -58.73 -0.20
CA GLN A 34 -18.62 -59.42 -1.43
C GLN A 34 -19.99 -58.97 -2.02
N TRP A 35 -19.97 -58.28 -3.17
CA TRP A 35 -21.04 -58.18 -4.19
C TRP A 35 -20.46 -57.82 -5.56
N GLN A 36 -21.18 -58.18 -6.63
CA GLN A 36 -20.84 -58.07 -8.06
C GLN A 36 -22.15 -57.91 -8.88
N ASP A 37 -22.22 -57.54 -10.17
CA ASP A 37 -21.25 -57.29 -11.26
C ASP A 37 -21.91 -56.40 -12.35
N ILE A 38 -21.28 -56.24 -13.54
CA ILE A 38 -21.96 -56.01 -14.86
C ILE A 38 -22.63 -54.60 -15.08
N THR A 39 -22.47 -53.83 -16.18
CA THR A 39 -21.93 -54.07 -17.55
C THR A 39 -21.33 -52.80 -18.24
N ARG A 40 -20.27 -53.00 -19.03
CA ARG A 40 -19.92 -52.45 -20.38
C ARG A 40 -20.24 -51.00 -20.86
N MET A 41 -19.18 -50.36 -21.40
CA MET A 41 -19.03 -49.69 -22.73
C MET A 41 -19.85 -48.39 -23.00
N VAL A 42 -19.43 -47.42 -23.83
CA VAL A 42 -18.65 -47.44 -25.09
C VAL A 42 -17.65 -46.26 -25.18
N ASP A 43 -16.50 -46.47 -25.86
CA ASP A 43 -15.45 -45.48 -26.19
C ASP A 43 -15.63 -44.80 -27.58
N SER A 44 -14.64 -43.99 -27.98
CA SER A 44 -14.44 -43.25 -29.25
C SER A 44 -15.06 -41.84 -29.36
N ASP A 45 -14.34 -40.77 -29.76
CA ASP A 45 -13.30 -40.56 -30.81
C ASP A 45 -13.86 -40.49 -32.23
N VAL A 46 -13.39 -39.65 -33.17
CA VAL A 46 -12.55 -38.43 -33.16
C VAL A 46 -12.76 -37.70 -34.52
N GLU A 47 -12.07 -36.57 -34.76
CA GLU A 47 -11.95 -35.89 -36.08
C GLU A 47 -13.25 -35.31 -36.67
N SER A 48 -13.21 -34.54 -37.77
CA SER A 48 -12.43 -33.36 -38.19
C SER A 48 -12.96 -33.01 -39.60
N GLY A 49 -12.79 -31.78 -40.08
CA GLY A 49 -13.24 -31.41 -41.42
C GLY A 49 -13.00 -29.95 -41.74
N ALA A 50 -12.10 -29.68 -42.68
CA ALA A 50 -11.69 -28.34 -43.06
C ALA A 50 -11.70 -28.15 -44.59
N ALA A 51 -11.48 -26.90 -45.04
CA ALA A 51 -11.40 -26.46 -46.44
C ALA A 51 -12.74 -26.41 -47.21
N LYS A 52 -12.95 -25.54 -48.20
CA LYS A 52 -12.18 -24.36 -48.70
C LYS A 52 -13.14 -23.42 -49.46
N ALA A 53 -12.83 -22.13 -49.54
CA ALA A 53 -13.58 -21.14 -50.33
C ALA A 53 -12.80 -20.64 -51.56
N PRO A 54 -13.45 -20.34 -52.71
CA PRO A 54 -12.85 -19.65 -53.85
C PRO A 54 -13.29 -18.17 -53.96
N LEU A 55 -12.39 -17.31 -54.46
CA LEU A 55 -12.65 -15.90 -54.79
C LEU A 55 -12.76 -15.68 -56.31
N PRO A 56 -13.64 -14.77 -56.76
CA PRO A 56 -13.51 -14.07 -58.04
C PRO A 56 -13.22 -12.56 -57.85
N ALA A 57 -12.52 -11.96 -58.81
CA ALA A 57 -12.09 -10.55 -58.78
C ALA A 57 -12.98 -9.63 -59.66
N PRO A 58 -12.63 -8.36 -59.96
CA PRO A 58 -13.33 -7.23 -59.35
C PRO A 58 -14.18 -6.39 -60.33
N ARG A 59 -15.19 -5.68 -59.82
CA ARG A 59 -15.97 -4.68 -60.58
C ARG A 59 -15.82 -3.27 -59.96
N ARG A 60 -15.42 -2.30 -60.78
CA ARG A 60 -15.33 -0.87 -60.42
C ARG A 60 -16.72 -0.22 -60.35
N ALA A 61 -17.18 0.17 -59.17
CA ALA A 61 -18.16 1.26 -58.96
C ALA A 61 -18.23 1.67 -57.47
N ARG A 62 -18.74 2.88 -57.18
CA ARG A 62 -19.18 3.34 -55.83
C ARG A 62 -18.14 3.51 -54.71
N VAL A 63 -16.96 4.07 -54.99
CA VAL A 63 -16.06 4.54 -53.89
C VAL A 63 -16.61 5.82 -53.22
N THR A 64 -17.16 6.76 -54.00
CA THR A 64 -17.50 8.12 -53.53
C THR A 64 -18.64 8.18 -52.50
N GLN A 65 -19.58 7.23 -52.51
CA GLN A 65 -20.71 7.23 -51.56
C GLN A 65 -20.36 6.63 -50.20
N ILE A 66 -19.42 5.67 -50.15
CA ILE A 66 -19.04 5.01 -48.89
C ILE A 66 -18.21 5.96 -48.01
N VAL A 67 -17.33 6.76 -48.61
CA VAL A 67 -16.52 7.77 -47.87
C VAL A 67 -17.42 8.81 -47.20
N VAL A 68 -18.47 9.30 -47.87
CA VAL A 68 -19.41 10.28 -47.29
C VAL A 68 -20.20 9.69 -46.11
N ILE A 69 -20.63 8.43 -46.22
CA ILE A 69 -21.35 7.73 -45.14
C ILE A 69 -20.42 7.48 -43.94
N LEU A 70 -19.17 7.06 -44.17
CA LEU A 70 -18.18 6.90 -43.10
C LEU A 70 -17.85 8.22 -42.41
N PHE A 71 -17.67 9.31 -43.16
CA PHE A 71 -17.40 10.62 -42.56
C PHE A 71 -18.60 11.15 -41.76
N ALA A 72 -19.83 10.94 -42.24
CA ALA A 72 -21.04 11.27 -41.49
C ALA A 72 -21.19 10.44 -40.20
N LEU A 73 -20.89 9.14 -40.25
CA LEU A 73 -20.90 8.27 -39.06
C LEU A 73 -19.80 8.64 -38.07
N CYS A 74 -18.61 9.06 -38.52
CA CYS A 74 -17.58 9.61 -37.63
C CYS A 74 -18.01 10.93 -36.98
N VAL A 75 -18.62 11.86 -37.72
CA VAL A 75 -19.08 13.15 -37.15
C VAL A 75 -20.24 12.94 -36.17
N VAL A 76 -21.20 12.06 -36.47
CA VAL A 76 -22.29 11.71 -35.54
C VAL A 76 -21.75 10.94 -34.33
N GLY A 77 -20.80 10.01 -34.50
CA GLY A 77 -20.17 9.28 -33.41
C GLY A 77 -19.38 10.19 -32.45
N VAL A 78 -18.59 11.13 -32.99
CA VAL A 78 -17.86 12.13 -32.20
C VAL A 78 -18.83 13.08 -31.48
N ALA A 79 -19.94 13.46 -32.12
CA ALA A 79 -20.98 14.25 -31.47
C ALA A 79 -21.66 13.49 -30.31
N PHE A 80 -21.95 12.19 -30.48
CA PHE A 80 -22.57 11.37 -29.43
C PHE A 80 -21.63 11.16 -28.24
N ILE A 81 -20.34 10.91 -28.50
CA ILE A 81 -19.29 10.79 -27.48
C ILE A 81 -19.09 12.13 -26.74
N ALA A 82 -19.25 13.27 -27.41
CA ALA A 82 -19.17 14.58 -26.77
C ALA A 82 -20.38 14.88 -25.85
N THR A 83 -21.55 14.28 -26.09
CA THR A 83 -22.77 14.55 -25.29
C THR A 83 -22.94 13.70 -24.03
N GLU A 84 -22.21 12.59 -23.86
CA GLU A 84 -22.26 11.80 -22.61
C GLU A 84 -21.26 12.27 -21.54
N PHE A 85 -20.37 13.22 -21.86
CA PHE A 85 -19.38 13.75 -20.92
C PHE A 85 -19.90 14.86 -19.97
N GLU A 86 -21.19 15.18 -19.99
CA GLU A 86 -21.85 16.10 -19.04
C GLU A 86 -22.51 15.39 -17.84
N PHE A 87 -22.01 14.21 -17.43
CA PHE A 87 -22.33 13.58 -16.15
C PHE A 87 -21.17 13.61 -15.15
N LEU A 88 -20.65 14.81 -14.87
CA LEU A 88 -20.11 15.10 -13.54
C LEU A 88 -21.30 15.18 -12.56
N PRO A 89 -21.51 14.21 -11.65
CA PRO A 89 -22.54 14.36 -10.62
C PRO A 89 -22.19 15.59 -9.78
N THR A 90 -23.16 16.47 -9.56
CA THR A 90 -22.95 17.72 -8.81
C THR A 90 -22.58 17.41 -7.36
N LEU A 91 -21.28 17.46 -7.04
CA LEU A 91 -20.71 17.23 -5.70
C LEU A 91 -20.97 18.40 -4.71
N SER A 92 -22.22 18.86 -4.69
CA SER A 92 -22.82 19.48 -3.50
C SER A 92 -23.26 18.34 -2.59
N GLU A 93 -22.98 18.32 -1.28
CA GLU A 93 -23.08 19.46 -0.36
C GLU A 93 -21.96 19.49 0.71
N LYS A 94 -20.90 18.68 0.56
CA LYS A 94 -19.92 18.39 1.64
C LYS A 94 -18.43 18.58 1.30
N ILE A 95 -18.09 19.44 0.35
CA ILE A 95 -16.69 19.87 0.17
C ILE A 95 -16.27 20.71 1.39
N ARG A 96 -15.54 20.10 2.33
CA ARG A 96 -14.82 20.82 3.38
C ARG A 96 -13.85 21.80 2.70
N ARG A 97 -14.11 23.11 2.80
CA ARG A 97 -13.18 24.13 2.25
C ARG A 97 -11.81 24.01 2.93
N PRO A 98 -10.69 24.24 2.22
CA PRO A 98 -9.36 24.31 2.84
C PRO A 98 -9.34 25.34 3.97
N LEU A 99 -8.43 25.20 4.95
CA LEU A 99 -8.27 26.22 5.98
C LEU A 99 -7.80 27.55 5.39
N VAL A 100 -7.08 27.57 4.26
CA VAL A 100 -6.81 28.81 3.49
C VAL A 100 -8.11 29.58 3.20
N GLY A 101 -9.19 28.89 2.85
CA GLY A 101 -10.52 29.49 2.60
C GLY A 101 -11.33 29.78 3.88
N PHE A 102 -10.82 29.42 5.06
CA PHE A 102 -11.33 29.85 6.36
C PHE A 102 -10.55 31.06 6.88
N TRP A 103 -9.23 31.05 6.79
CA TRP A 103 -8.31 32.15 7.13
C TRP A 103 -8.05 33.08 5.92
N GLU A 104 -9.04 33.19 5.03
CA GLU A 104 -8.94 33.81 3.70
C GLU A 104 -8.60 35.31 3.74
N ASP A 105 -8.92 35.96 4.87
CA ASP A 105 -8.38 37.27 5.23
C ASP A 105 -6.90 37.16 5.61
N LYS A 106 -6.03 37.44 4.63
CA LYS A 106 -4.57 37.50 4.76
C LYS A 106 -4.05 38.45 5.85
N THR A 107 -4.91 39.27 6.47
CA THR A 107 -4.54 40.17 7.58
C THR A 107 -4.66 39.53 8.97
N SER A 108 -5.24 38.33 9.11
CA SER A 108 -5.44 37.65 10.41
C SER A 108 -4.84 36.24 10.51
N PRO A 109 -3.50 36.10 10.64
CA PRO A 109 -2.85 34.82 10.89
C PRO A 109 -3.25 34.20 12.24
N ILE A 110 -3.05 32.89 12.37
CA ILE A 110 -3.46 32.09 13.53
C ILE A 110 -3.00 32.60 14.91
N HIS A 111 -1.88 33.35 14.98
CA HIS A 111 -1.41 33.97 16.22
C HIS A 111 -2.35 35.06 16.77
N GLN A 112 -3.19 35.66 15.93
CA GLN A 112 -4.18 36.68 16.34
C GLN A 112 -5.38 36.08 17.09
N TYR A 113 -5.44 34.75 17.18
CA TYR A 113 -6.45 34.03 17.94
C TYR A 113 -5.94 33.62 19.32
N GLU A 114 -6.87 33.25 20.18
CA GLU A 114 -6.66 32.61 21.47
C GLU A 114 -7.66 31.48 21.65
N CYS A 115 -7.29 30.43 22.40
CA CYS A 115 -8.22 29.37 22.74
C CYS A 115 -9.18 29.83 23.84
N VAL A 116 -10.48 29.58 23.65
CA VAL A 116 -11.56 29.84 24.61
C VAL A 116 -11.86 28.58 25.43
N GLY A 117 -11.77 27.40 24.80
CA GLY A 117 -11.92 26.10 25.46
C GLY A 117 -12.32 24.99 24.49
N TRP A 118 -12.50 23.79 25.02
CA TRP A 118 -13.15 22.68 24.31
C TRP A 118 -14.66 22.72 24.55
N ARG A 119 -15.43 22.45 23.49
CA ARG A 119 -16.90 22.32 23.53
C ARG A 119 -17.27 20.86 23.19
N PRO A 120 -17.51 20.00 24.20
CA PRO A 120 -18.02 18.65 23.96
C PRO A 120 -19.44 18.74 23.37
N THR A 121 -19.80 17.78 22.53
CA THR A 121 -21.14 17.68 21.90
C THR A 121 -21.72 16.28 22.04
N LYS A 122 -23.05 16.17 22.06
CA LYS A 122 -23.76 14.89 22.01
C LYS A 122 -23.94 14.41 20.56
N GLY A 123 -24.22 13.12 20.38
CA GLY A 123 -24.67 12.56 19.10
C GLY A 123 -23.57 12.27 18.07
N CYS A 124 -22.29 12.24 18.46
CA CYS A 124 -21.15 11.97 17.57
C CYS A 124 -21.05 12.93 16.36
N THR A 125 -21.40 14.20 16.58
CA THR A 125 -21.26 15.30 15.61
C THR A 125 -20.82 16.60 16.30
N PRO A 126 -19.84 17.35 15.74
CA PRO A 126 -19.35 18.63 16.28
C PRO A 126 -20.40 19.76 16.23
N ASP A 127 -21.52 19.53 15.57
CA ASP A 127 -22.64 20.46 15.46
C ASP A 127 -23.88 19.97 16.25
N GLY A 128 -23.73 18.95 17.10
CA GLY A 128 -24.74 18.48 18.06
C GLY A 128 -24.86 19.32 19.35
N GLU A 129 -25.72 18.88 20.28
CA GLU A 129 -26.02 19.60 21.53
C GLU A 129 -24.74 19.84 22.36
N VAL A 130 -24.45 21.12 22.64
CA VAL A 130 -23.21 21.58 23.27
C VAL A 130 -23.25 21.42 24.79
N SER A 131 -22.26 20.73 25.34
CA SER A 131 -22.08 20.53 26.79
C SER A 131 -21.25 21.65 27.45
N ALA A 132 -21.08 21.58 28.77
CA ALA A 132 -20.26 22.51 29.53
C ALA A 132 -18.84 22.65 28.94
N LYS A 133 -18.35 23.89 28.82
CA LYS A 133 -17.04 24.19 28.24
C LYS A 133 -15.91 23.70 29.14
N LEU A 134 -14.95 22.98 28.57
CA LEU A 134 -13.74 22.54 29.27
C LEU A 134 -12.54 23.43 28.94
N SER A 135 -11.49 23.36 29.78
CA SER A 135 -10.29 24.20 29.63
C SER A 135 -9.52 23.89 28.35
N CYS A 136 -8.81 24.88 27.81
CA CYS A 136 -7.91 24.68 26.67
C CYS A 136 -6.84 23.61 26.93
N ASN A 137 -6.43 23.43 28.19
CA ASN A 137 -5.46 22.42 28.60
C ASN A 137 -6.08 21.06 28.95
N THR A 138 -7.41 20.91 28.89
CA THR A 138 -8.08 19.62 29.09
C THR A 138 -7.68 18.66 27.98
N VAL A 139 -7.22 17.46 28.36
CA VAL A 139 -6.88 16.39 27.41
C VAL A 139 -8.16 15.78 26.85
N ILE A 140 -8.39 16.02 25.57
CA ILE A 140 -9.44 15.39 24.76
C ILE A 140 -8.91 14.03 24.32
N LYS A 141 -9.72 12.97 24.50
CA LYS A 141 -9.40 11.61 24.05
C LYS A 141 -9.94 11.37 22.64
N GLY A 142 -9.35 10.43 21.91
CA GLY A 142 -9.98 9.86 20.72
C GLY A 142 -11.41 9.37 20.95
N ARG A 143 -12.18 9.30 19.87
CA ARG A 143 -13.65 9.11 19.86
C ARG A 143 -14.49 10.16 20.62
N SER A 144 -13.90 11.26 21.10
CA SER A 144 -14.68 12.38 21.66
C SER A 144 -15.40 13.19 20.57
N SER A 145 -16.65 13.58 20.81
CA SER A 145 -17.42 14.48 19.92
C SER A 145 -17.33 15.93 20.40
N GLY A 146 -17.08 16.89 19.52
CA GLY A 146 -16.97 18.30 19.88
C GLY A 146 -16.11 19.15 18.93
N TYR A 147 -15.75 20.34 19.39
CA TYR A 147 -14.85 21.25 18.68
C TYR A 147 -14.06 22.12 19.66
N CYS A 148 -12.90 22.59 19.21
CA CYS A 148 -12.19 23.67 19.87
C CYS A 148 -12.80 25.03 19.49
N GLU A 149 -13.03 25.87 20.49
CA GLU A 149 -13.52 27.23 20.33
C GLU A 149 -12.34 28.19 20.43
N LEU A 150 -12.05 28.92 19.34
CA LEU A 150 -11.07 30.00 19.30
C LEU A 150 -11.77 31.35 19.25
N ARG A 151 -11.09 32.40 19.72
CA ARG A 151 -11.53 33.81 19.64
C ARG A 151 -10.45 34.67 19.02
N HIS A 152 -10.81 35.56 18.12
CA HIS A 152 -9.90 36.59 17.60
C HIS A 152 -9.68 37.65 18.68
N ARG A 153 -8.42 37.92 19.05
CA ARG A 153 -8.03 38.85 20.13
C ARG A 153 -8.57 40.28 19.96
N ARG A 154 -8.41 40.87 18.77
CA ARG A 154 -8.86 42.24 18.44
C ARG A 154 -10.38 42.37 18.24
N THR A 155 -11.01 41.46 17.50
CA THR A 155 -12.42 41.62 17.05
C THR A 155 -13.43 40.86 17.90
N GLY A 156 -12.99 39.97 18.81
CA GLY A 156 -13.86 39.14 19.64
C GLY A 156 -14.56 37.99 18.88
N VAL A 157 -14.46 37.94 17.55
CA VAL A 157 -15.12 36.92 16.70
C VAL A 157 -14.63 35.52 17.05
N THR A 158 -15.54 34.61 17.34
CA THR A 158 -15.24 33.21 17.64
C THR A 158 -15.29 32.32 16.40
N ARG A 159 -14.55 31.19 16.45
CA ARG A 159 -14.50 30.17 15.40
C ARG A 159 -14.49 28.76 16.00
N LYS A 160 -15.18 27.82 15.35
CA LYS A 160 -15.07 26.37 15.63
C LYS A 160 -13.95 25.79 14.77
N VAL A 161 -13.02 25.06 15.37
CA VAL A 161 -11.91 24.35 14.69
C VAL A 161 -11.67 22.99 15.35
N LEU A 162 -10.90 22.12 14.71
CA LEU A 162 -10.62 20.74 15.17
C LEU A 162 -11.95 20.03 15.49
N LYS A 163 -12.83 19.98 14.48
CA LYS A 163 -14.18 19.43 14.57
C LYS A 163 -14.12 17.90 14.62
N MET A 164 -14.46 17.32 15.77
CA MET A 164 -14.42 15.88 15.99
C MET A 164 -15.82 15.26 16.04
N HIS A 165 -15.99 14.22 15.25
CA HIS A 165 -16.96 13.14 15.40
C HIS A 165 -16.35 11.99 16.22
N CYS A 166 -17.16 11.01 16.61
CA CYS A 166 -16.67 9.82 17.33
C CYS A 166 -15.76 8.90 16.49
N ASP A 167 -15.64 9.13 15.19
CA ASP A 167 -14.79 8.42 14.22
C ASP A 167 -13.64 9.29 13.66
N SER A 168 -13.45 10.53 14.13
CA SER A 168 -12.43 11.45 13.60
C SER A 168 -10.98 11.17 14.04
N VAL A 169 -10.78 10.40 15.13
CA VAL A 169 -9.48 10.20 15.81
C VAL A 169 -9.45 8.88 16.61
N LYS A 170 -8.40 8.06 16.42
CA LYS A 170 -8.11 6.80 17.15
C LYS A 170 -8.26 6.91 18.68
N PRO A 171 -8.83 5.90 19.38
CA PRO A 171 -9.24 6.01 20.80
C PRO A 171 -8.14 6.39 21.81
N ASP A 172 -6.89 6.03 21.53
CA ASP A 172 -5.74 6.18 22.42
C ASP A 172 -4.99 7.51 22.24
N VAL A 173 -5.26 8.21 21.12
CA VAL A 173 -4.73 9.55 20.82
C VAL A 173 -5.31 10.59 21.79
N LYS A 174 -4.50 11.60 22.08
CA LYS A 174 -4.74 12.66 23.07
C LYS A 174 -4.34 14.00 22.48
N LEU A 175 -5.23 14.98 22.52
CA LEU A 175 -4.99 16.34 22.02
C LEU A 175 -5.61 17.39 22.95
N LYS A 176 -5.18 18.65 22.85
CA LYS A 176 -5.75 19.76 23.61
C LYS A 176 -6.06 20.94 22.68
N CYS A 177 -7.06 21.74 23.02
CA CYS A 177 -7.32 22.99 22.28
C CYS A 177 -6.23 24.05 22.50
N ALA A 178 -5.35 23.89 23.48
CA ALA A 178 -4.13 24.69 23.62
C ALA A 178 -3.16 24.49 22.44
N ASP A 179 -3.12 23.29 21.86
CA ASP A 179 -2.13 22.90 20.84
C ASP A 179 -2.53 23.39 19.41
N TYR A 180 -3.63 24.14 19.29
CA TYR A 180 -4.26 24.55 18.02
C TYR A 180 -3.31 25.26 17.04
N GLN A 181 -2.33 26.03 17.54
CA GLN A 181 -1.37 26.74 16.70
C GLN A 181 -0.44 25.77 15.97
N THR A 182 0.01 24.72 16.66
CA THR A 182 0.79 23.63 16.07
C THR A 182 -0.06 22.85 15.08
N LEU A 183 -1.27 22.45 15.47
CA LEU A 183 -2.11 21.54 14.68
C LEU A 183 -2.65 22.17 13.40
N LEU A 184 -3.16 23.41 13.47
CA LEU A 184 -3.76 24.11 12.32
C LEU A 184 -2.72 24.94 11.55
N GLY A 185 -1.54 25.17 12.14
CA GLY A 185 -0.38 25.75 11.45
C GLY A 185 0.44 24.71 10.66
N TYR A 186 0.34 23.43 11.00
CA TYR A 186 1.09 22.33 10.40
C TYR A 186 0.99 22.34 8.86
N GLY A 187 -0.22 22.28 8.31
CA GLY A 187 -0.47 22.32 6.86
C GLY A 187 0.02 23.58 6.14
N HIS A 188 0.17 24.71 6.83
CA HIS A 188 0.77 25.91 6.24
C HIS A 188 2.28 25.74 6.06
N LEU A 189 2.97 25.21 7.08
CA LEU A 189 4.41 24.96 7.07
C LEU A 189 4.81 23.92 6.00
N VAL A 190 3.99 22.90 5.75
CA VAL A 190 4.21 21.90 4.67
C VAL A 190 4.47 22.60 3.32
N SER A 191 3.72 23.65 3.02
CA SER A 191 3.72 24.32 1.71
C SER A 191 4.97 25.18 1.44
N SER A 192 5.73 25.51 2.48
CA SER A 192 6.91 26.37 2.42
C SER A 192 8.19 25.70 2.95
N TYR A 193 8.11 24.45 3.40
CA TYR A 193 9.26 23.69 3.89
C TYR A 193 10.23 23.32 2.76
N ILE A 194 11.52 23.41 3.08
CA ILE A 194 12.63 22.85 2.31
C ILE A 194 13.37 21.94 3.29
N HIS A 195 13.60 20.69 2.90
CA HIS A 195 14.15 19.66 3.79
C HIS A 195 15.66 19.80 3.99
N ASP A 196 16.38 19.96 2.88
CA ASP A 196 17.81 20.21 2.81
C ASP A 196 18.01 21.32 1.75
N SER A 197 18.49 22.48 2.20
CA SER A 197 18.77 23.64 1.33
C SER A 197 20.03 23.48 0.50
N ASP A 198 20.90 22.56 0.90
CA ASP A 198 22.24 22.39 0.37
C ASP A 198 22.29 21.15 -0.56
N PHE A 199 21.18 20.39 -0.62
CA PHE A 199 20.99 19.27 -1.53
C PHE A 199 21.09 19.69 -3.00
N SER A 200 21.79 18.88 -3.78
CA SER A 200 21.81 18.99 -5.24
C SER A 200 21.85 17.60 -5.87
N PHE A 201 20.93 17.35 -6.80
CA PHE A 201 20.88 16.11 -7.59
C PHE A 201 22.25 15.77 -8.20
N LYS A 202 22.89 16.76 -8.83
CA LYS A 202 24.21 16.60 -9.47
C LYS A 202 25.30 16.19 -8.47
N THR A 203 25.39 16.88 -7.32
CA THR A 203 26.39 16.57 -6.29
C THR A 203 26.16 15.19 -5.69
N ASN A 204 24.89 14.82 -5.47
CA ASN A 204 24.51 13.49 -4.95
C ASN A 204 24.77 12.37 -5.97
N GLN A 205 24.56 12.60 -7.27
CA GLN A 205 24.95 11.69 -8.36
C GLN A 205 26.47 11.51 -8.44
N GLN A 206 27.22 12.60 -8.39
CA GLN A 206 28.70 12.55 -8.36
C GLN A 206 29.22 11.80 -7.14
N LYS A 207 28.61 12.01 -5.97
CA LYS A 207 28.90 11.26 -4.74
C LYS A 207 28.60 9.77 -4.91
N PHE A 208 27.43 9.41 -5.42
CA PHE A 208 27.02 8.03 -5.67
C PHE A 208 28.01 7.27 -6.57
N LEU A 209 28.40 7.87 -7.69
CA LEU A 209 29.37 7.31 -8.64
C LEU A 209 30.73 7.07 -7.98
N LEU A 210 31.21 8.05 -7.20
CA LEU A 210 32.48 7.97 -6.47
C LEU A 210 32.45 6.88 -5.38
N GLU A 211 31.40 6.85 -4.55
CA GLU A 211 31.24 5.88 -3.45
C GLU A 211 31.15 4.42 -3.94
N ASN A 212 30.68 4.20 -5.17
CA ASN A 212 30.52 2.87 -5.77
C ASN A 212 31.59 2.54 -6.84
N ASN A 213 32.65 3.35 -6.97
CA ASN A 213 33.71 3.22 -8.00
C ASN A 213 33.19 3.08 -9.44
N VAL A 214 32.05 3.70 -9.74
CA VAL A 214 31.42 3.65 -11.06
C VAL A 214 32.20 4.56 -12.01
N THR A 215 33.11 3.96 -12.79
CA THR A 215 33.80 4.68 -13.86
C THR A 215 32.80 5.24 -14.88
N THR A 216 33.12 6.39 -15.47
CA THR A 216 32.21 7.20 -16.31
C THR A 216 31.90 6.61 -17.69
N ALA A 217 31.97 5.28 -17.83
CA ALA A 217 31.44 4.53 -18.97
C ALA A 217 29.94 4.25 -18.84
N ILE A 218 29.34 4.52 -17.68
CA ILE A 218 27.88 4.66 -17.56
C ILE A 218 27.47 5.98 -18.22
N GLU A 219 26.90 5.88 -19.42
CA GLU A 219 26.21 6.98 -20.11
C GLU A 219 25.25 7.72 -19.15
N PRO A 220 25.13 9.07 -19.21
CA PRO A 220 24.22 9.82 -18.33
C PRO A 220 22.77 9.32 -18.35
N ALA A 221 22.32 8.73 -19.46
CA ALA A 221 21.02 8.08 -19.59
C ALA A 221 20.78 6.96 -18.54
N ALA A 222 21.81 6.24 -18.14
CA ALA A 222 21.73 5.13 -17.18
C ALA A 222 21.78 5.57 -15.70
N ILE A 223 21.75 6.88 -15.42
CA ILE A 223 21.43 7.44 -14.09
C ILE A 223 20.03 8.10 -14.09
N ALA A 224 19.39 8.26 -15.26
CA ALA A 224 18.07 8.87 -15.35
C ALA A 224 16.94 8.03 -14.72
N ARG A 225 17.16 6.72 -14.54
CA ARG A 225 16.18 5.74 -14.04
C ARG A 225 16.86 4.68 -13.16
N GLY A 226 16.15 4.22 -12.13
CA GLY A 226 16.59 3.09 -11.32
C GLY A 226 15.58 2.66 -10.25
N ILE A 227 15.87 1.55 -9.58
CA ILE A 227 15.02 0.98 -8.52
C ILE A 227 15.66 1.25 -7.15
N VAL A 228 14.84 1.57 -6.16
CA VAL A 228 15.26 1.89 -4.79
C VAL A 228 14.63 0.86 -3.85
N PHE A 229 15.46 0.11 -3.13
CA PHE A 229 15.04 -0.74 -2.01
C PHE A 229 15.58 -0.18 -0.70
N VAL A 230 14.80 -0.31 0.38
CA VAL A 230 15.32 -0.23 1.76
C VAL A 230 15.53 -1.64 2.29
N VAL A 231 16.69 -1.90 2.87
CA VAL A 231 17.11 -3.22 3.36
C VAL A 231 17.75 -3.18 4.74
N TYR A 232 17.55 -4.25 5.51
CA TYR A 232 18.21 -4.53 6.79
C TYR A 232 18.45 -6.05 6.87
N ASP A 233 19.37 -6.49 7.74
CA ASP A 233 19.86 -7.89 7.85
C ASP A 233 18.80 -8.97 7.59
N ARG A 234 17.74 -9.03 8.40
CA ARG A 234 16.67 -10.05 8.29
C ARG A 234 15.86 -10.02 7.00
N LEU A 235 15.89 -8.91 6.25
CA LEU A 235 15.16 -8.72 5.00
C LEU A 235 16.00 -9.11 3.77
N LEU A 236 17.32 -9.27 3.92
CA LEU A 236 18.23 -9.51 2.80
C LEU A 236 17.90 -10.74 1.94
N PRO A 237 17.50 -11.91 2.49
CA PRO A 237 17.07 -13.04 1.65
C PRO A 237 15.81 -12.74 0.81
N GLY A 238 14.90 -11.89 1.32
CA GLY A 238 13.72 -11.43 0.58
C GLY A 238 14.08 -10.43 -0.52
N ALA A 239 14.92 -9.44 -0.19
CA ALA A 239 15.43 -8.47 -1.16
C ALA A 239 16.23 -9.17 -2.27
N TYR A 240 17.03 -10.17 -1.93
CA TYR A 240 17.71 -11.03 -2.89
C TYR A 240 16.71 -11.74 -3.81
N ALA A 241 15.66 -12.36 -3.27
CA ALA A 241 14.62 -13.00 -4.08
C ALA A 241 13.93 -12.02 -5.05
N SER A 242 13.59 -10.80 -4.60
CA SER A 242 12.98 -9.78 -5.46
C SER A 242 13.93 -9.30 -6.57
N ILE A 243 15.21 -9.09 -6.26
CA ILE A 243 16.22 -8.66 -7.23
C ILE A 243 16.59 -9.77 -8.22
N ARG A 244 16.67 -11.04 -7.77
CA ARG A 244 16.85 -12.20 -8.66
C ARG A 244 15.68 -12.35 -9.62
N ASN A 245 14.44 -12.19 -9.13
CA ASN A 245 13.25 -12.15 -9.98
C ASN A 245 13.31 -10.99 -11.00
N LEU A 246 13.61 -9.76 -10.58
CA LEU A 246 13.81 -8.61 -11.49
C LEU A 246 14.78 -8.93 -12.64
N ARG A 247 15.97 -9.49 -12.32
CA ARG A 247 16.95 -9.89 -13.35
C ARG A 247 16.48 -11.07 -14.19
N ALA A 248 15.77 -12.03 -13.63
CA ALA A 248 15.20 -13.16 -14.36
C ALA A 248 14.07 -12.76 -15.32
N LYS A 249 13.33 -11.67 -15.04
CA LYS A 249 12.36 -11.09 -15.98
C LYS A 249 13.00 -10.14 -17.01
N GLY A 250 14.31 -9.95 -16.98
CA GLY A 250 15.08 -9.17 -17.95
C GLY A 250 15.36 -7.70 -17.57
N CYS A 251 14.88 -7.22 -16.41
CA CYS A 251 15.02 -5.82 -16.01
C CYS A 251 16.51 -5.44 -15.88
N THR A 252 16.93 -4.36 -16.55
CA THR A 252 18.35 -3.94 -16.57
C THR A 252 18.67 -2.81 -15.61
N LEU A 253 17.65 -2.09 -15.13
CA LEU A 253 17.77 -0.90 -14.28
C LEU A 253 18.77 -1.06 -13.11
N PRO A 254 19.60 -0.03 -12.82
CA PRO A 254 20.46 -0.02 -11.64
C PRO A 254 19.62 0.02 -10.36
N ILE A 255 20.14 -0.59 -9.29
CA ILE A 255 19.40 -0.74 -8.02
C ILE A 255 20.18 -0.08 -6.88
N GLU A 256 19.53 0.77 -6.09
CA GLU A 256 20.07 1.26 -4.82
C GLU A 256 19.56 0.42 -3.63
N LEU A 257 20.50 -0.06 -2.82
CA LEU A 257 20.25 -0.75 -1.56
C LEU A 257 20.55 0.20 -0.40
N TRP A 258 19.50 0.80 0.15
CA TRP A 258 19.59 1.73 1.28
C TRP A 258 19.47 1.01 2.62
N SER A 259 20.43 1.21 3.52
CA SER A 259 20.38 0.72 4.91
C SER A 259 20.96 1.74 5.89
N ARG A 260 20.66 1.61 7.20
CA ARG A 260 21.24 2.49 8.23
C ARG A 260 22.55 1.89 8.77
N PRO A 261 23.50 2.71 9.26
CA PRO A 261 24.77 2.22 9.82
C PRO A 261 24.58 1.11 10.85
N GLY A 262 25.24 -0.03 10.64
CA GLY A 262 25.20 -1.19 11.53
C GLY A 262 23.98 -2.11 11.40
N GLU A 263 23.00 -1.80 10.54
CA GLU A 263 21.84 -2.71 10.30
C GLU A 263 22.15 -3.86 9.34
N ILE A 264 23.30 -3.81 8.65
CA ILE A 264 23.87 -4.86 7.79
C ILE A 264 25.39 -4.82 7.96
N ARG A 265 26.05 -5.98 8.00
CA ARG A 265 27.52 -6.10 8.01
C ARG A 265 28.11 -5.74 6.64
N ASP A 266 29.23 -5.03 6.61
CA ASP A 266 29.90 -4.64 5.35
C ASP A 266 30.31 -5.85 4.48
N ASP A 267 30.59 -6.99 5.12
CA ASP A 267 31.01 -8.24 4.49
C ASP A 267 29.86 -9.21 4.17
N HIS A 268 28.59 -8.81 4.35
CA HIS A 268 27.45 -9.71 4.25
C HIS A 268 27.41 -10.42 2.86
N PRO A 269 27.40 -11.76 2.80
CA PRO A 269 27.53 -12.48 1.53
C PRO A 269 26.47 -12.10 0.48
N ILE A 270 25.19 -12.07 0.87
CA ILE A 270 24.09 -11.60 0.01
C ILE A 270 24.35 -10.20 -0.57
N LEU A 271 24.88 -9.26 0.22
CA LEU A 271 25.16 -7.91 -0.24
C LEU A 271 26.33 -7.88 -1.24
N ARG A 272 27.37 -8.69 -1.01
CA ARG A 272 28.48 -8.85 -1.96
C ARG A 272 28.01 -9.45 -3.28
N GLU A 273 27.15 -10.46 -3.25
CA GLU A 273 26.58 -11.08 -4.46
C GLU A 273 25.72 -10.11 -5.27
N LEU A 274 24.82 -9.37 -4.60
CA LEU A 274 23.98 -8.36 -5.24
C LEU A 274 24.79 -7.25 -5.92
N VAL A 275 25.85 -6.77 -5.26
CA VAL A 275 26.73 -5.73 -5.80
C VAL A 275 27.62 -6.25 -6.94
N ALA A 276 28.18 -7.45 -6.82
CA ALA A 276 29.06 -8.02 -7.83
C ALA A 276 28.31 -8.43 -9.11
N ASN A 277 27.19 -9.14 -8.99
CA ASN A 277 26.59 -9.90 -10.09
C ASN A 277 25.19 -9.42 -10.50
N HIS A 278 24.54 -8.52 -9.75
CA HIS A 278 23.15 -8.11 -10.00
C HIS A 278 22.93 -6.61 -10.15
N GLY A 279 23.99 -5.81 -10.34
CA GLY A 279 23.87 -4.37 -10.67
C GLY A 279 23.23 -3.56 -9.55
N ALA A 280 23.49 -3.94 -8.30
CA ALA A 280 23.05 -3.24 -7.11
C ALA A 280 24.19 -2.39 -6.51
N TYR A 281 23.83 -1.28 -5.88
CA TYR A 281 24.75 -0.28 -5.37
C TYR A 281 24.37 0.09 -3.95
N ARG A 282 25.35 0.26 -3.07
CA ARG A 282 25.10 0.47 -1.64
C ARG A 282 24.92 1.96 -1.35
N ARG A 283 23.89 2.31 -0.57
CA ARG A 283 23.68 3.65 -0.02
C ARG A 283 23.47 3.56 1.50
N ILE A 284 24.01 4.49 2.27
CA ILE A 284 23.91 4.50 3.73
C ILE A 284 23.14 5.73 4.24
N ILE A 285 22.11 5.47 5.04
CA ILE A 285 21.26 6.46 5.70
C ILE A 285 21.97 6.95 6.97
N HIS A 286 22.79 8.00 6.85
CA HIS A 286 23.49 8.59 8.00
C HIS A 286 22.58 9.46 8.88
N ASP A 287 21.38 9.85 8.42
CA ASP A 287 20.44 10.58 9.26
C ASP A 287 19.81 9.66 10.34
N LYS A 288 20.03 10.04 11.60
CA LYS A 288 19.43 9.39 12.78
C LYS A 288 17.91 9.51 12.84
N HIS A 289 17.30 10.50 12.18
CA HIS A 289 15.85 10.73 12.19
C HIS A 289 15.10 9.80 11.22
N ALA A 290 15.77 9.34 10.15
CA ALA A 290 15.27 8.32 9.24
C ALA A 290 15.25 6.95 9.95
N THR A 291 14.09 6.59 10.51
CA THR A 291 13.86 5.34 11.24
C THR A 291 12.51 4.73 10.85
N GLY A 292 12.40 3.40 10.89
CA GLY A 292 11.21 2.69 10.45
C GLY A 292 10.79 3.10 9.04
N TYR A 293 9.51 3.39 8.85
CA TYR A 293 8.91 3.81 7.58
C TYR A 293 9.61 5.01 6.90
N PHE A 294 10.20 5.94 7.67
CA PHE A 294 10.82 7.15 7.13
C PHE A 294 12.15 6.92 6.40
N THR A 295 12.71 5.72 6.51
CA THR A 295 13.86 5.28 5.70
C THR A 295 13.55 5.29 4.20
N LYS A 296 12.34 4.89 3.79
CA LYS A 296 11.87 4.93 2.41
C LYS A 296 11.83 6.35 1.86
N LEU A 297 11.31 7.29 2.66
CA LEU A 297 11.21 8.70 2.30
C LEU A 297 12.61 9.29 2.09
N HIS A 298 13.56 9.01 2.98
CA HIS A 298 14.97 9.38 2.81
C HIS A 298 15.58 8.72 1.56
N ALA A 299 15.34 7.43 1.31
CA ALA A 299 15.87 6.73 0.15
C ALA A 299 15.37 7.35 -1.18
N VAL A 300 14.07 7.68 -1.27
CA VAL A 300 13.49 8.41 -2.41
C VAL A 300 14.05 9.83 -2.52
N PHE A 301 14.16 10.58 -1.41
CA PHE A 301 14.65 11.97 -1.44
C PHE A 301 16.12 12.05 -1.86
N TYR A 302 16.99 11.16 -1.36
CA TYR A 302 18.45 11.19 -1.57
C TYR A 302 18.96 10.17 -2.62
N SER A 303 18.09 9.53 -3.40
CA SER A 303 18.48 8.64 -4.51
C SER A 303 19.38 9.33 -5.54
N ALA A 304 20.26 8.58 -6.20
CA ALA A 304 20.99 9.07 -7.36
C ALA A 304 20.08 9.28 -8.59
N PHE A 305 19.03 8.47 -8.75
CA PHE A 305 18.31 8.40 -10.02
C PHE A 305 17.31 9.56 -10.24
N ASP A 306 17.28 10.15 -11.43
CA ASP A 306 16.34 11.25 -11.72
C ASP A 306 14.87 10.80 -11.61
N SER A 307 14.61 9.55 -12.00
CA SER A 307 13.33 8.85 -11.85
C SER A 307 13.54 7.56 -11.06
N VAL A 308 12.82 7.40 -9.94
CA VAL A 308 12.90 6.21 -9.08
C VAL A 308 11.66 5.36 -9.21
N LEU A 309 11.82 4.03 -9.13
CA LEU A 309 10.82 3.09 -8.64
C LEU A 309 11.25 2.71 -7.21
N LEU A 310 10.55 3.19 -6.18
CA LEU A 310 10.65 2.60 -4.85
C LEU A 310 9.96 1.24 -4.89
N LEU A 311 10.58 0.21 -4.31
CA LEU A 311 10.02 -1.13 -4.23
C LEU A 311 10.36 -1.77 -2.88
N ASP A 312 9.37 -2.31 -2.18
CA ASP A 312 9.58 -3.07 -0.95
C ASP A 312 10.14 -4.47 -1.27
N ALA A 313 11.00 -4.99 -0.40
CA ALA A 313 11.72 -6.25 -0.63
C ALA A 313 10.83 -7.51 -0.73
N ASP A 314 9.59 -7.43 -0.23
CA ASP A 314 8.56 -8.47 -0.39
C ASP A 314 7.45 -8.09 -1.39
N ASN A 315 7.77 -7.16 -2.29
CA ASN A 315 6.96 -6.78 -3.43
C ASN A 315 7.64 -7.23 -4.73
N PHE A 316 6.88 -7.94 -5.57
CA PHE A 316 7.45 -8.76 -6.65
C PHE A 316 6.83 -8.40 -8.01
N PRO A 317 7.61 -7.86 -8.97
CA PRO A 317 7.15 -7.64 -10.33
C PRO A 317 6.92 -8.96 -11.07
N VAL A 318 5.79 -9.12 -11.77
CA VAL A 318 5.50 -10.36 -12.54
C VAL A 318 6.20 -10.41 -13.90
N ARG A 319 6.66 -9.25 -14.38
CA ARG A 319 7.45 -9.00 -15.59
C ARG A 319 8.38 -7.82 -15.33
N ASP A 320 9.29 -7.53 -16.27
CA ASP A 320 10.13 -6.33 -16.21
C ASP A 320 9.27 -5.04 -16.04
N PRO A 321 9.49 -4.22 -15.00
CA PRO A 321 8.81 -2.94 -14.82
C PRO A 321 9.42 -1.78 -15.60
N GLU A 322 10.55 -1.94 -16.30
CA GLU A 322 11.30 -0.85 -16.92
C GLU A 322 10.48 -0.03 -17.94
N TYR A 323 9.55 -0.66 -18.67
CA TYR A 323 8.62 0.01 -19.58
C TYR A 323 7.70 1.04 -18.90
N LEU A 324 7.45 0.93 -17.58
CA LEU A 324 6.58 1.87 -16.85
C LEU A 324 7.09 3.31 -16.94
N PHE A 325 8.42 3.51 -17.03
CA PHE A 325 9.03 4.83 -17.19
C PHE A 325 8.79 5.46 -18.57
N GLU A 326 8.32 4.70 -19.57
CA GLU A 326 7.94 5.17 -20.91
C GLU A 326 6.42 5.25 -21.13
N THR A 327 5.60 4.86 -20.14
CA THR A 327 4.15 5.06 -20.19
C THR A 327 3.79 6.53 -20.36
N ALA A 328 2.72 6.84 -21.09
CA ALA A 328 2.26 8.22 -21.26
C ALA A 328 1.91 8.82 -19.89
N GLU A 329 1.32 8.00 -19.02
CA GLU A 329 0.94 8.30 -17.65
C GLU A 329 2.13 8.75 -16.80
N PHE A 330 3.26 8.03 -16.82
CA PHE A 330 4.46 8.46 -16.11
C PHE A 330 5.15 9.64 -16.79
N ARG A 331 5.22 9.67 -18.13
CA ARG A 331 5.87 10.76 -18.88
C ARG A 331 5.16 12.10 -18.71
N ASP A 332 3.83 12.10 -18.73
CA ASP A 332 3.02 13.32 -18.68
C ASP A 332 2.88 13.84 -17.25
N THR A 333 2.71 12.95 -16.26
CA THR A 333 2.52 13.36 -14.85
C THR A 333 3.82 13.40 -14.02
N GLY A 334 4.81 12.60 -14.37
CA GLY A 334 6.04 12.40 -13.60
C GLY A 334 5.89 11.52 -12.35
N ALA A 335 4.72 10.92 -12.08
CA ALA A 335 4.55 10.01 -10.95
C ALA A 335 3.44 8.97 -11.18
N LEU A 336 3.70 7.69 -10.84
CA LEU A 336 2.69 6.63 -10.79
C LEU A 336 2.46 6.22 -9.33
N PHE A 337 1.20 6.25 -8.90
CA PHE A 337 0.76 5.78 -7.59
C PHE A 337 -0.36 4.73 -7.72
N TRP A 338 -0.46 3.90 -6.68
CA TRP A 338 -1.29 2.70 -6.68
C TRP A 338 -2.25 2.67 -5.49
N PRO A 339 -3.47 2.12 -5.66
CA PRO A 339 -4.41 1.93 -4.58
C PRO A 339 -4.01 0.79 -3.63
N ASP A 340 -4.31 0.99 -2.35
CA ASP A 340 -4.49 -0.07 -1.37
C ASP A 340 -5.93 -0.61 -1.44
N TYR A 341 -6.22 -1.68 -0.69
CA TYR A 341 -7.56 -2.23 -0.53
C TYR A 341 -8.62 -1.23 -0.03
N ARG A 342 -8.27 -0.13 0.65
CA ARG A 342 -9.24 0.75 1.32
C ARG A 342 -9.63 1.99 0.51
N ARG A 343 -10.94 2.25 0.41
CA ARG A 343 -11.52 3.56 0.06
C ARG A 343 -12.16 4.18 1.31
N PRO A 344 -11.83 5.45 1.69
CA PRO A 344 -12.31 6.06 2.93
C PRO A 344 -13.83 6.20 3.08
N ALA A 345 -14.60 6.14 1.99
CA ALA A 345 -16.06 6.18 2.01
C ALA A 345 -16.73 5.00 2.77
N ARG A 346 -15.98 3.95 3.14
CA ARG A 346 -16.48 2.78 3.88
C ARG A 346 -15.89 2.72 5.30
N ARG A 347 -16.74 2.91 6.31
CA ARG A 347 -16.37 2.86 7.75
C ARG A 347 -15.72 1.52 8.12
N GLY A 348 -14.49 1.57 8.66
CA GLY A 348 -13.86 0.41 9.31
C GLY A 348 -12.41 0.67 9.74
N ASP A 349 -12.19 0.78 11.05
CA ASP A 349 -10.90 0.72 11.79
C ASP A 349 -9.75 1.69 11.46
N TRP A 350 -9.76 2.43 10.35
CA TRP A 350 -8.70 3.40 9.99
C TRP A 350 -9.25 4.77 9.51
N ASP A 351 -8.41 5.81 9.58
CA ASP A 351 -8.85 7.17 9.96
C ASP A 351 -8.82 8.24 8.84
N ILE A 352 -8.60 7.89 7.57
CA ILE A 352 -8.49 8.89 6.46
C ILE A 352 -9.87 9.27 5.88
N ILE A 353 -10.93 9.11 6.67
CA ILE A 353 -12.33 9.41 6.32
C ILE A 353 -12.61 10.92 6.15
N ASP A 354 -13.75 11.27 5.56
CA ASP A 354 -14.23 12.66 5.40
C ASP A 354 -14.23 13.45 6.73
N ASN A 355 -14.54 12.75 7.82
CA ASN A 355 -14.65 13.33 9.16
C ASN A 355 -13.34 13.38 9.95
N SER A 356 -12.23 12.91 9.40
CA SER A 356 -10.90 12.99 10.04
C SER A 356 -10.49 14.43 10.34
N ILE A 357 -9.75 14.64 11.45
CA ILE A 357 -9.09 15.94 11.70
C ILE A 357 -7.88 16.16 10.78
N LEU A 358 -7.40 15.11 10.09
CA LEU A 358 -6.30 15.16 9.12
C LEU A 358 -6.46 16.29 8.11
N TRP A 359 -7.68 16.49 7.60
CA TRP A 359 -7.98 17.52 6.59
C TRP A 359 -7.89 18.95 7.14
N GLU A 360 -8.22 19.17 8.41
CA GLU A 360 -7.94 20.44 9.09
C GLU A 360 -6.43 20.59 9.37
N VAL A 361 -5.77 19.57 9.90
CA VAL A 361 -4.33 19.60 10.24
C VAL A 361 -3.44 19.85 9.02
N LEU A 362 -3.76 19.23 7.87
CA LEU A 362 -3.07 19.45 6.62
C LEU A 362 -3.50 20.71 5.87
N ASP A 363 -4.56 21.41 6.29
CA ASP A 363 -5.13 22.53 5.54
C ASP A 363 -5.47 22.10 4.08
N MET A 364 -6.40 21.15 3.97
CA MET A 364 -6.80 20.51 2.71
C MET A 364 -8.30 20.19 2.69
N PRO A 365 -8.93 20.12 1.51
CA PRO A 365 -10.26 19.52 1.38
C PRO A 365 -10.16 17.99 1.52
N TYR A 366 -11.24 17.33 1.91
CA TYR A 366 -11.35 15.88 1.78
C TYR A 366 -11.34 15.48 0.29
N VAL A 367 -10.61 14.42 -0.04
CA VAL A 367 -10.53 13.84 -1.39
C VAL A 367 -10.98 12.38 -1.33
N ASP A 368 -12.13 12.08 -1.93
CA ASP A 368 -12.66 10.71 -2.04
C ASP A 368 -11.94 9.92 -3.13
N MET A 369 -10.81 9.34 -2.74
CA MET A 369 -10.01 8.42 -3.54
C MET A 369 -9.51 7.28 -2.64
N PHE A 370 -8.98 6.22 -3.21
CA PHE A 370 -8.36 5.13 -2.45
C PHE A 370 -7.22 5.63 -1.53
N GLU A 371 -7.04 4.95 -0.40
CA GLU A 371 -5.77 4.96 0.33
C GLU A 371 -4.66 4.43 -0.58
N GLN A 372 -3.42 4.85 -0.33
CA GLN A 372 -2.29 4.48 -1.17
C GLN A 372 -1.63 3.18 -0.72
N GLU A 373 -1.11 2.39 -1.67
CA GLU A 373 -0.04 1.45 -1.40
C GLU A 373 1.33 2.14 -1.57
N SER A 374 2.18 2.01 -0.55
CA SER A 374 3.52 2.60 -0.44
C SER A 374 4.65 1.58 -0.66
N GLY A 375 4.31 0.29 -0.74
CA GLY A 375 5.23 -0.79 -1.12
C GLY A 375 5.74 -0.69 -2.56
N GLN A 376 5.13 0.14 -3.40
CA GLN A 376 5.71 0.62 -4.66
C GLN A 376 5.21 2.02 -5.04
N VAL A 377 6.12 2.91 -5.44
CA VAL A 377 5.79 4.21 -6.05
C VAL A 377 6.82 4.58 -7.12
N MET A 378 6.39 5.22 -8.20
CA MET A 378 7.32 5.76 -9.21
C MET A 378 7.28 7.28 -9.23
N ILE A 379 8.44 7.93 -9.16
CA ILE A 379 8.57 9.39 -9.02
C ILE A 379 9.74 9.89 -9.86
N ASN A 380 9.48 10.81 -10.80
CA ASN A 380 10.50 11.71 -11.33
C ASN A 380 10.74 12.84 -10.31
N ARG A 381 11.96 12.90 -9.78
CA ARG A 381 12.25 13.69 -8.57
C ARG A 381 12.43 15.18 -8.87
N HIS A 382 13.07 15.53 -9.98
CA HIS A 382 13.21 16.93 -10.46
C HIS A 382 11.85 17.58 -10.72
N ARG A 383 10.89 16.84 -11.30
CA ARG A 383 9.52 17.36 -11.52
C ARG A 383 8.73 17.58 -10.23
N HIS A 384 9.10 16.91 -9.14
CA HIS A 384 8.29 16.79 -7.92
C HIS A 384 9.00 17.27 -6.65
N GLU A 385 10.04 18.09 -6.76
CA GLU A 385 10.78 18.65 -5.62
C GLU A 385 9.86 19.23 -4.53
N ARG A 386 8.80 19.97 -4.91
CA ARG A 386 7.83 20.52 -3.95
C ARG A 386 7.13 19.42 -3.15
N ALA A 387 6.67 18.37 -3.81
CA ALA A 387 6.01 17.24 -3.18
C ALA A 387 6.98 16.38 -2.35
N LEU A 388 8.23 16.22 -2.81
CA LEU A 388 9.29 15.56 -2.05
C LEU A 388 9.66 16.31 -0.76
N ASN A 389 9.71 17.64 -0.80
CA ASN A 389 9.90 18.43 0.41
C ASN A 389 8.70 18.30 1.38
N ALA A 390 7.46 18.37 0.87
CA ALA A 390 6.26 18.14 1.68
C ALA A 390 6.21 16.72 2.30
N LEU A 391 6.64 15.70 1.55
CA LEU A 391 6.80 14.33 2.02
C LEU A 391 7.82 14.23 3.16
N MET A 392 8.99 14.86 3.01
CA MET A 392 10.00 14.90 4.07
C MET A 392 9.53 15.71 5.29
N PHE A 393 8.71 16.75 5.11
CA PHE A 393 8.07 17.44 6.25
C PHE A 393 7.24 16.48 7.10
N PHE A 394 6.40 15.63 6.47
CA PHE A 394 5.62 14.63 7.19
C PHE A 394 6.49 13.62 7.94
N GLY A 395 7.61 13.19 7.34
CA GLY A 395 8.49 12.18 7.92
C GLY A 395 9.56 12.66 8.89
N PHE A 396 9.93 13.95 8.87
CA PHE A 396 11.13 14.48 9.55
C PHE A 396 10.90 15.76 10.37
N HIS A 397 9.80 16.49 10.19
CA HIS A 397 9.50 17.66 11.01
C HIS A 397 9.18 17.26 12.46
N HIS A 398 9.58 18.11 13.43
CA HIS A 398 9.26 17.96 14.85
C HIS A 398 8.43 19.16 15.34
N PRO A 399 7.29 18.96 16.04
CA PRO A 399 6.71 17.68 16.45
C PRO A 399 6.15 16.87 15.26
N ARG A 400 6.07 15.55 15.45
CA ARG A 400 5.68 14.57 14.44
C ARG A 400 4.16 14.44 14.39
N VAL A 401 3.46 15.53 14.11
CA VAL A 401 1.98 15.63 14.25
C VAL A 401 1.21 14.46 13.62
N MET A 402 1.67 13.96 12.46
CA MET A 402 1.10 12.80 11.77
C MET A 402 1.21 11.49 12.56
N ASP A 403 2.35 11.25 13.22
CA ASP A 403 2.62 10.09 14.08
C ASP A 403 2.00 10.25 15.47
N ASP A 404 2.20 11.41 16.09
CA ASP A 404 1.79 11.73 17.45
C ASP A 404 0.25 11.68 17.60
N LEU A 405 -0.48 12.10 16.56
CA LEU A 405 -1.93 11.97 16.45
C LEU A 405 -2.38 10.74 15.64
N LYS A 406 -1.44 9.91 15.17
CA LYS A 406 -1.67 8.65 14.42
C LYS A 406 -2.63 8.79 13.23
N LEU A 407 -2.59 9.93 12.53
CA LEU A 407 -3.54 10.31 11.47
C LEU A 407 -3.39 9.45 10.20
N VAL A 408 -2.22 8.83 10.03
CA VAL A 408 -1.91 7.85 9.00
C VAL A 408 -1.30 6.58 9.65
N TRP A 409 -1.02 5.56 8.84
CA TRP A 409 -0.23 4.40 9.27
C TRP A 409 1.12 4.40 8.55
N GLY A 410 2.16 4.90 9.23
CA GLY A 410 3.52 4.96 8.67
C GLY A 410 3.60 5.83 7.41
N ASP A 411 4.30 5.32 6.39
CA ASP A 411 4.48 5.96 5.08
C ASP A 411 3.28 5.85 4.14
N LYS A 412 2.33 4.94 4.42
CA LYS A 412 1.27 4.46 3.52
C LYS A 412 0.69 5.54 2.59
N ASP A 413 0.11 6.59 3.17
CA ASP A 413 -0.56 7.67 2.46
C ASP A 413 0.29 8.95 2.32
N LEU A 414 1.53 8.97 2.82
CA LEU A 414 2.32 10.20 2.88
C LEU A 414 2.70 10.74 1.50
N PHE A 415 2.97 9.88 0.52
CA PHE A 415 3.25 10.32 -0.85
C PHE A 415 2.00 10.97 -1.48
N ARG A 416 0.84 10.29 -1.44
CA ARG A 416 -0.45 10.81 -1.95
C ARG A 416 -0.81 12.14 -1.29
N LEU A 417 -0.72 12.23 0.04
CA LEU A 417 -1.01 13.46 0.78
C LEU A 417 -0.03 14.60 0.43
N ALA A 418 1.24 14.30 0.18
CA ALA A 418 2.24 15.32 -0.19
C ALA A 418 2.03 15.86 -1.61
N TRP A 419 1.69 14.99 -2.58
CA TRP A 419 1.33 15.41 -3.94
C TRP A 419 0.04 16.21 -3.96
N LEU A 420 -1.01 15.76 -3.26
CA LEU A 420 -2.27 16.50 -3.11
C LEU A 420 -2.06 17.86 -2.43
N LYS A 421 -1.27 17.93 -1.33
CA LYS A 421 -1.03 19.20 -0.62
C LYS A 421 -0.30 20.24 -1.47
N THR A 422 0.60 19.78 -2.35
CA THR A 422 1.42 20.67 -3.19
C THR A 422 0.79 20.97 -4.57
N ASN A 423 -0.33 20.33 -4.88
CA ASN A 423 -0.99 20.30 -6.19
C ASN A 423 -0.02 19.84 -7.30
N SER A 424 0.72 18.77 -7.02
CA SER A 424 1.69 18.17 -7.95
C SER A 424 1.04 17.02 -8.73
N THR A 425 1.39 16.89 -10.01
CA THR A 425 0.77 15.90 -10.92
C THR A 425 1.17 14.46 -10.58
N PHE A 426 0.21 13.55 -10.62
CA PHE A 426 0.44 12.10 -10.57
C PHE A 426 -0.66 11.40 -11.38
N TYR A 427 -0.35 10.23 -11.93
CA TYR A 427 -1.36 9.28 -12.39
C TYR A 427 -1.64 8.27 -11.27
N TRP A 428 -2.91 7.90 -11.14
CA TRP A 428 -3.39 6.93 -10.17
C TRP A 428 -3.86 5.69 -10.92
N SER A 429 -3.36 4.50 -10.56
CA SER A 429 -3.74 3.27 -11.27
C SER A 429 -5.26 3.07 -11.22
N ALA A 430 -5.85 2.96 -12.41
CA ALA A 430 -7.30 3.02 -12.60
C ALA A 430 -8.02 1.74 -12.13
N ARG A 431 -7.33 0.60 -12.09
CA ARG A 431 -7.88 -0.67 -11.61
C ARG A 431 -7.67 -0.78 -10.09
N PRO A 432 -8.74 -1.06 -9.31
CA PRO A 432 -8.60 -1.30 -7.87
C PRO A 432 -7.75 -2.54 -7.58
N ALA A 433 -7.07 -2.52 -6.44
CA ALA A 433 -6.24 -3.62 -5.95
C ALA A 433 -6.98 -4.98 -6.00
N GLY A 434 -6.36 -5.97 -6.63
CA GLY A 434 -6.75 -7.37 -6.51
C GLY A 434 -6.07 -8.04 -5.31
N SER A 435 -6.36 -9.32 -5.09
CA SER A 435 -5.85 -10.09 -3.95
C SER A 435 -5.36 -11.47 -4.40
N ALA A 436 -4.26 -11.98 -3.86
CA ALA A 436 -3.71 -13.29 -4.21
C ALA A 436 -3.50 -14.19 -2.98
N GLY A 437 -3.75 -15.49 -3.14
CA GLY A 437 -3.67 -16.47 -2.04
C GLY A 437 -4.32 -17.81 -2.36
N PRO A 438 -4.56 -18.67 -1.35
CA PRO A 438 -5.18 -19.95 -1.57
C PRO A 438 -6.70 -19.85 -1.69
N TYR A 439 -7.24 -20.56 -2.68
CA TYR A 439 -8.64 -20.98 -2.77
C TYR A 439 -8.75 -22.45 -2.39
N ASP A 440 -9.76 -22.81 -1.58
CA ASP A 440 -10.16 -24.21 -1.35
C ASP A 440 -11.43 -24.52 -2.15
N PRO A 441 -11.37 -25.42 -3.16
CA PRO A 441 -12.55 -25.78 -3.94
C PRO A 441 -13.59 -26.62 -3.17
N LYS A 442 -13.28 -27.15 -1.98
CA LYS A 442 -14.24 -27.94 -1.19
C LYS A 442 -15.21 -27.06 -0.40
N SER A 443 -14.69 -26.05 0.28
CA SER A 443 -15.48 -25.02 0.99
C SER A 443 -15.90 -23.86 0.07
N GLN A 444 -15.36 -23.80 -1.15
CA GLN A 444 -15.48 -22.71 -2.12
C GLN A 444 -15.05 -21.35 -1.55
N ARG A 445 -14.02 -21.35 -0.69
CA ARG A 445 -13.52 -20.16 0.00
C ARG A 445 -12.22 -19.66 -0.59
N PHE A 446 -12.09 -18.34 -0.70
CA PHE A 446 -10.83 -17.67 -1.02
C PHE A 446 -10.26 -16.96 0.20
N CYS A 447 -8.95 -17.10 0.40
CA CYS A 447 -8.19 -16.37 1.39
C CYS A 447 -7.03 -15.65 0.71
N GLY A 448 -7.12 -14.33 0.51
CA GLY A 448 -5.99 -13.56 0.02
C GLY A 448 -5.07 -13.04 1.13
N GLY A 449 -3.79 -12.87 0.80
CA GLY A 449 -2.73 -12.40 1.71
C GLY A 449 -1.57 -11.74 0.96
N THR A 450 -1.88 -11.15 -0.19
CA THR A 450 -0.94 -10.47 -1.08
C THR A 450 -1.75 -9.48 -1.92
N ILE A 451 -1.37 -8.21 -1.93
CA ILE A 451 -2.03 -7.19 -2.78
C ILE A 451 -1.55 -7.37 -4.22
N VAL A 452 -2.49 -7.37 -5.16
CA VAL A 452 -2.25 -7.49 -6.60
C VAL A 452 -2.44 -6.12 -7.24
N GLN A 453 -1.39 -5.61 -7.88
CA GLN A 453 -1.31 -4.26 -8.41
C GLN A 453 -1.26 -4.27 -9.94
N HIS A 454 -1.89 -3.27 -10.55
CA HIS A 454 -2.07 -3.17 -12.00
C HIS A 454 -1.33 -1.99 -12.63
N ASP A 455 -0.85 -2.17 -13.85
CA ASP A 455 -0.24 -1.11 -14.67
C ASP A 455 -1.31 -0.16 -15.27
N PRO A 456 -0.92 0.88 -16.03
CA PRO A 456 -1.88 1.76 -16.69
C PRO A 456 -2.83 1.07 -17.69
N ALA A 457 -2.45 -0.07 -18.25
CA ALA A 457 -3.32 -0.87 -19.13
C ALA A 457 -4.34 -1.73 -18.37
N GLY A 458 -4.23 -1.83 -17.03
CA GLY A 458 -5.07 -2.66 -16.18
C GLY A 458 -4.56 -4.10 -16.02
N GLU A 459 -3.36 -4.39 -16.50
CA GLU A 459 -2.70 -5.71 -16.42
C GLU A 459 -1.92 -5.87 -15.12
N VAL A 460 -1.85 -7.09 -14.59
CA VAL A 460 -1.09 -7.36 -13.35
C VAL A 460 0.40 -7.04 -13.57
N ILE A 461 0.98 -6.31 -12.62
CA ILE A 461 2.40 -5.91 -12.65
C ILE A 461 3.14 -6.21 -11.34
N PHE A 462 2.54 -6.00 -10.15
CA PHE A 462 3.19 -6.34 -8.87
C PHE A 462 2.33 -7.22 -7.96
N LEU A 463 3.00 -8.05 -7.15
CA LEU A 463 2.44 -8.90 -6.10
C LEU A 463 3.12 -8.58 -4.76
N HIS A 464 2.45 -7.86 -3.85
CA HIS A 464 3.01 -7.40 -2.58
C HIS A 464 2.58 -8.31 -1.42
N ARG A 465 3.53 -9.07 -0.82
CA ARG A 465 3.27 -10.07 0.24
C ARG A 465 3.06 -9.47 1.64
N ASN A 466 2.14 -8.51 1.74
CA ASN A 466 1.90 -7.75 2.97
C ASN A 466 1.64 -8.60 4.24
N THR A 467 1.03 -9.80 4.14
CA THR A 467 0.87 -10.73 5.28
C THR A 467 1.90 -11.86 5.28
N TRP A 468 1.92 -12.73 4.26
CA TRP A 468 2.71 -13.96 4.24
C TRP A 468 4.11 -13.76 3.63
N LYS A 469 4.88 -12.83 4.22
CA LYS A 469 6.27 -12.52 3.85
C LYS A 469 7.16 -13.78 3.92
N LEU A 470 8.00 -13.98 2.91
CA LEU A 470 9.00 -15.05 2.87
C LEU A 470 9.97 -14.94 4.05
N GLN A 471 10.10 -16.00 4.83
CA GLN A 471 10.87 -16.04 6.08
C GLN A 471 11.57 -17.40 6.25
N ARG A 472 12.65 -17.44 7.04
CA ARG A 472 13.41 -18.67 7.35
C ARG A 472 12.45 -19.74 7.91
N GLY A 473 12.37 -20.90 7.25
CA GLY A 473 11.45 -21.98 7.63
C GLY A 473 9.98 -21.72 7.30
N SER A 474 9.66 -20.69 6.52
CA SER A 474 8.29 -20.38 6.05
C SER A 474 8.29 -20.02 4.56
N THR A 475 8.62 -21.03 3.75
CA THR A 475 8.62 -21.00 2.27
C THR A 475 7.49 -21.86 1.68
N SER A 476 6.38 -22.03 2.40
CA SER A 476 5.18 -22.73 1.90
C SER A 476 4.49 -21.92 0.81
N LYS A 477 4.18 -22.54 -0.34
CA LYS A 477 3.36 -21.92 -1.39
C LYS A 477 2.01 -21.43 -0.84
N ARG A 478 1.55 -20.28 -1.30
CA ARG A 478 0.28 -19.63 -0.93
C ARG A 478 -0.57 -19.28 -2.14
N TRP A 479 0.01 -18.87 -3.26
CA TRP A 479 -0.76 -18.39 -4.40
C TRP A 479 -1.30 -19.57 -5.21
N THR A 480 -2.61 -19.84 -5.13
CA THR A 480 -3.27 -20.76 -6.07
C THR A 480 -4.19 -20.01 -7.02
N HIS A 481 -4.79 -18.90 -6.59
CA HIS A 481 -5.66 -18.05 -7.40
C HIS A 481 -5.36 -16.57 -7.16
N ILE A 482 -5.72 -15.76 -8.15
CA ILE A 482 -5.74 -14.30 -8.10
C ILE A 482 -7.19 -13.83 -8.23
N GLU A 483 -7.65 -13.09 -7.24
CA GLU A 483 -8.89 -12.34 -7.24
C GLU A 483 -8.67 -10.94 -7.82
N GLN A 484 -9.51 -10.53 -8.77
CA GLN A 484 -9.48 -9.20 -9.37
C GLN A 484 -10.88 -8.60 -9.42
N PHE A 485 -11.01 -7.29 -9.22
CA PHE A 485 -12.29 -6.62 -9.47
C PHE A 485 -12.63 -6.68 -10.97
N LYS A 486 -13.89 -7.00 -11.29
CA LYS A 486 -14.37 -7.13 -12.68
C LYS A 486 -14.43 -5.77 -13.37
N VAL A 487 -13.89 -5.71 -14.59
CA VAL A 487 -13.96 -4.51 -15.44
C VAL A 487 -15.42 -4.19 -15.77
N GLY A 488 -15.76 -2.89 -15.76
CA GLY A 488 -17.13 -2.41 -16.03
C GLY A 488 -18.12 -2.55 -14.86
N VAL A 489 -17.71 -3.11 -13.71
CA VAL A 489 -18.54 -3.10 -12.49
C VAL A 489 -18.41 -1.76 -11.76
N ASP A 490 -19.55 -1.21 -11.31
CA ASP A 490 -19.60 0.04 -10.54
C ASP A 490 -18.69 -0.01 -9.29
N LEU A 491 -17.77 0.95 -9.19
CA LEU A 491 -16.76 1.04 -8.14
C LEU A 491 -17.33 1.15 -6.71
N SER A 492 -18.58 1.58 -6.55
CA SER A 492 -19.28 1.56 -5.25
C SER A 492 -19.43 0.14 -4.69
N LYS A 493 -19.43 -0.89 -5.55
CA LYS A 493 -19.53 -2.31 -5.18
C LYS A 493 -18.20 -2.92 -4.73
N TYR A 494 -17.06 -2.32 -5.07
CA TYR A 494 -15.73 -2.81 -4.68
C TYR A 494 -15.62 -2.91 -3.15
N SER A 495 -15.21 -4.09 -2.66
CA SER A 495 -15.40 -4.50 -1.28
C SER A 495 -14.37 -5.55 -0.83
N VAL A 496 -13.13 -5.14 -0.54
CA VAL A 496 -12.18 -6.04 0.12
C VAL A 496 -12.47 -6.09 1.61
N THR A 497 -12.97 -7.24 2.08
CA THR A 497 -13.19 -7.51 3.50
C THR A 497 -11.93 -8.10 4.14
N SER A 498 -11.87 -8.10 5.47
CA SER A 498 -10.85 -8.81 6.22
C SER A 498 -11.51 -9.66 7.29
N VAL A 499 -11.29 -10.97 7.23
CA VAL A 499 -11.86 -11.97 8.14
C VAL A 499 -10.75 -12.84 8.73
N ASP A 500 -11.00 -13.41 9.90
CA ASP A 500 -10.09 -14.40 10.49
C ASP A 500 -10.11 -15.68 9.65
N ALA A 501 -8.95 -16.26 9.39
CA ALA A 501 -8.78 -17.31 8.38
C ALA A 501 -9.30 -18.70 8.83
N ALA A 502 -9.55 -18.89 10.12
CA ALA A 502 -10.09 -20.12 10.67
C ALA A 502 -11.64 -20.13 10.59
N PRO A 503 -12.29 -21.29 10.32
CA PRO A 503 -11.70 -22.63 10.30
C PRO A 503 -11.11 -23.05 8.95
N ASP A 504 -11.47 -22.39 7.85
CA ASP A 504 -11.22 -22.87 6.48
C ASP A 504 -9.72 -22.94 6.12
N PHE A 505 -8.93 -21.97 6.60
CA PHE A 505 -7.49 -21.87 6.39
C PHE A 505 -6.72 -21.72 7.71
N PRO A 506 -6.55 -22.81 8.48
CA PRO A 506 -5.88 -22.75 9.77
C PRO A 506 -4.44 -22.25 9.64
N ASN A 507 -4.02 -21.42 10.60
CA ASN A 507 -2.69 -20.79 10.69
C ASN A 507 -2.36 -19.70 9.64
N LEU A 508 -3.29 -19.28 8.76
CA LEU A 508 -3.06 -18.12 7.87
C LEU A 508 -3.31 -16.75 8.52
N GLY A 509 -3.90 -16.70 9.73
CA GLY A 509 -4.16 -15.46 10.45
C GLY A 509 -5.42 -14.76 9.94
N ARG A 510 -5.26 -13.81 9.00
CA ARG A 510 -6.36 -13.08 8.36
C ARG A 510 -6.31 -13.15 6.85
N CYS A 511 -7.49 -13.33 6.27
CA CYS A 511 -7.73 -13.31 4.84
C CYS A 511 -8.17 -11.91 4.41
N TYR A 512 -7.89 -11.55 3.15
CA TYR A 512 -8.30 -10.31 2.51
C TYR A 512 -8.88 -10.61 1.12
N GLY A 513 -10.11 -10.14 0.85
CA GLY A 513 -10.77 -10.28 -0.44
C GLY A 513 -12.29 -10.31 -0.36
N GLU A 514 -12.92 -10.85 -1.40
CA GLU A 514 -14.28 -11.42 -1.35
C GLU A 514 -14.15 -12.93 -1.05
N HIS A 515 -14.76 -13.42 0.03
CA HIS A 515 -14.41 -14.76 0.54
C HIS A 515 -15.20 -15.91 -0.08
N LYS A 516 -16.21 -15.62 -0.89
CA LYS A 516 -17.10 -16.57 -1.59
C LYS A 516 -17.98 -15.82 -2.60
N ASP A 517 -18.77 -16.55 -3.40
CA ASP A 517 -19.75 -16.06 -4.39
C ASP A 517 -19.18 -15.23 -5.56
N PHE A 518 -18.15 -14.41 -5.34
CA PHE A 518 -17.37 -13.67 -6.34
C PHE A 518 -18.22 -12.84 -7.33
N THR A 519 -19.38 -12.32 -6.90
CA THR A 519 -20.33 -11.63 -7.78
C THR A 519 -19.68 -10.48 -8.56
N ASN A 520 -18.93 -9.62 -7.87
CA ASN A 520 -18.23 -8.45 -8.45
C ASN A 520 -16.75 -8.72 -8.79
N TYR A 521 -16.28 -9.96 -8.57
CA TYR A 521 -14.86 -10.33 -8.64
C TYR A 521 -14.63 -11.49 -9.61
N GLU A 522 -13.46 -11.53 -10.22
CA GLU A 522 -12.98 -12.63 -11.05
C GLU A 522 -11.90 -13.37 -10.26
N LEU A 523 -12.00 -14.70 -10.16
CA LEU A 523 -11.04 -15.53 -9.43
C LEU A 523 -10.35 -16.46 -10.43
N THR A 524 -9.18 -16.06 -10.91
CA THR A 524 -8.41 -16.78 -11.93
C THR A 524 -7.39 -17.70 -11.27
N PRO A 525 -7.29 -19.00 -11.62
CA PRO A 525 -6.19 -19.86 -11.17
C PRO A 525 -4.84 -19.30 -11.63
N ILE A 526 -3.84 -19.22 -10.74
CA ILE A 526 -2.54 -18.64 -11.12
C ILE A 526 -1.82 -19.44 -12.22
N ALA A 527 -2.15 -20.73 -12.34
CA ALA A 527 -1.65 -21.62 -13.39
C ALA A 527 -2.09 -21.23 -14.82
N GLU A 528 -3.12 -20.41 -14.96
CA GLU A 528 -3.61 -19.89 -16.25
C GLU A 528 -2.95 -18.57 -16.66
N LEU A 529 -2.17 -17.95 -15.75
CA LEU A 529 -1.55 -16.64 -15.95
C LEU A 529 -0.11 -16.76 -16.51
N PRO A 530 0.40 -15.76 -17.27
CA PRO A 530 1.74 -15.81 -17.88
C PRO A 530 2.92 -15.96 -16.90
N PHE A 531 2.66 -15.81 -15.60
CA PHE A 531 3.63 -15.85 -14.51
C PHE A 531 3.34 -16.99 -13.50
N ALA A 532 2.64 -18.05 -13.93
CA ALA A 532 2.23 -19.19 -13.09
C ALA A 532 3.29 -19.71 -12.09
N ASN A 533 4.56 -19.76 -12.49
CA ASN A 533 5.66 -20.31 -11.70
C ASN A 533 6.31 -19.31 -10.72
N ILE A 534 5.85 -18.06 -10.65
CA ILE A 534 6.56 -16.98 -9.94
C ILE A 534 6.76 -17.25 -8.44
N GLU A 535 5.84 -17.94 -7.77
CA GLU A 535 6.05 -18.32 -6.36
C GLU A 535 7.22 -19.30 -6.19
N ASP A 536 7.38 -20.24 -7.13
CA ASP A 536 8.47 -21.23 -7.08
C ASP A 536 9.82 -20.60 -7.41
N GLU A 537 9.86 -19.68 -8.37
CA GLU A 537 11.05 -18.86 -8.66
C GLU A 537 11.47 -18.04 -7.43
N LEU A 538 10.52 -17.35 -6.79
CA LEU A 538 10.78 -16.54 -5.60
C LEU A 538 11.23 -17.36 -4.39
N ILE A 539 10.62 -18.54 -4.16
CA ILE A 539 11.05 -19.47 -3.12
C ILE A 539 12.47 -20.00 -3.44
N ALA A 540 12.74 -20.37 -4.68
CA ALA A 540 14.06 -20.86 -5.09
C ALA A 540 15.15 -19.80 -4.90
N TYR A 541 14.90 -18.54 -5.26
CA TYR A 541 15.83 -17.43 -5.03
C TYR A 541 15.98 -17.08 -3.55
N PHE A 542 14.92 -17.16 -2.74
CA PHE A 542 15.00 -16.98 -1.29
C PHE A 542 15.90 -18.03 -0.64
N GLU A 543 15.71 -19.30 -1.00
CA GLU A 543 16.54 -20.42 -0.55
C GLU A 543 17.94 -20.41 -1.19
N GLU A 544 18.17 -19.71 -2.31
CA GLU A 544 19.51 -19.42 -2.86
C GLU A 544 20.23 -18.38 -2.00
N GLY A 545 19.55 -17.27 -1.66
CA GLY A 545 20.08 -16.23 -0.77
C GLY A 545 20.45 -16.76 0.62
N LEU A 546 19.61 -17.63 1.20
CA LEU A 546 19.89 -18.30 2.49
C LEU A 546 21.11 -19.23 2.48
N LYS A 547 21.61 -19.65 1.31
CA LYS A 547 22.81 -20.50 1.19
C LYS A 547 24.11 -19.71 1.03
N LEU A 548 24.03 -18.39 0.88
CA LEU A 548 25.21 -17.52 0.79
C LEU A 548 25.76 -17.16 2.18
N GLU A 549 24.93 -17.25 3.22
CA GLU A 549 25.17 -16.76 4.60
C GLU A 549 26.01 -17.69 5.49
#